data_AF-A0A935RFY4-F1
#
_entry.id   AF-A0A935RFY4-F1
#
_cell.length_a   1.000
_cell.length_b   1.000
_cell.length_c   1.000
_cell.angle_alpha   90.00
_cell.angle_beta   90.00
_cell.angle_gamma   90.00
#
_symmetry.space_group_name_H-M   'P 1'
#
loop_
_entity.id
_entity.type
_entity.pdbx_description
1 polymer ?
#
loop_
_entity_poly.entity_id
_entity_poly.type
_entity_poly.pdbx_seq_one_letter_code
_entity_poly.pdbx_strand_id
1 'polypeptide(L)'
;MHDVSGISGAAPVWREVMDWLHRGDAAGRGRVNSRAAEAPPGMVAQTIRFEPSAQHTAEPQRREWFIGGTERSVVRPAQAQALARISYPAEGMVIALDPDIPPGRQRLPLQLSARGAAGWQWRIDGRPAGRADRASRWLPQPGKHRLALVDAKDAELDAVAFEVRALRGRR
;
A
#
# COMPACT_ATOMS: atom_id res chain seq x y z
N MET A 1 13.14 11.25 -16.31
CA MET A 1 12.59 9.98 -16.82
C MET A 1 11.35 9.65 -16.01
N HIS A 2 10.29 10.43 -16.22
CA HIS A 2 8.96 10.11 -15.74
C HIS A 2 8.24 9.56 -16.99
N ASP A 3 7.35 8.58 -16.83
CA ASP A 3 6.55 7.96 -17.91
C ASP A 3 7.11 6.74 -18.64
N VAL A 4 8.21 6.13 -18.17
CA VAL A 4 8.59 4.76 -18.62
C VAL A 4 8.27 3.77 -17.51
N SER A 5 7.22 2.98 -17.72
CA SER A 5 6.90 1.88 -16.82
C SER A 5 7.78 0.67 -17.14
N GLY A 6 8.01 -0.20 -16.15
CA GLY A 6 8.78 -1.43 -16.36
C GLY A 6 8.26 -2.30 -17.52
N ILE A 7 6.96 -2.21 -17.83
CA ILE A 7 6.30 -2.97 -18.90
C ILE A 7 6.52 -2.42 -20.32
N SER A 8 6.80 -1.12 -20.50
CA SER A 8 7.01 -0.51 -21.81
C SER A 8 8.48 -0.24 -22.14
N GLY A 9 9.36 -0.24 -21.14
CA GLY A 9 10.81 -0.06 -21.31
C GLY A 9 11.61 -1.35 -21.14
N ALA A 10 11.80 -1.78 -19.89
CA ALA A 10 12.73 -2.87 -19.56
C ALA A 10 12.21 -4.27 -19.93
N ALA A 11 10.92 -4.54 -19.75
CA ALA A 11 10.35 -5.87 -20.00
C ALA A 11 10.43 -6.33 -21.47
N PRO A 12 10.17 -5.48 -22.49
CA PRO A 12 10.35 -5.86 -23.89
C PRO A 12 11.79 -6.23 -24.24
N VAL A 13 12.77 -5.46 -23.73
CA VAL A 13 14.20 -5.75 -23.93
C VAL A 13 14.58 -7.08 -23.28
N TRP A 14 14.14 -7.31 -22.03
CA TRP A 14 14.41 -8.58 -21.35
C TRP A 14 13.82 -9.77 -22.11
N ARG A 15 12.57 -9.65 -22.58
CA ARG A 15 11.90 -10.69 -23.38
C ARG A 15 12.69 -10.99 -24.65
N GLU A 16 13.08 -9.97 -25.41
CA GLU A 16 13.83 -10.16 -26.66
C GLU A 16 15.19 -10.85 -26.42
N VAL A 17 15.89 -10.45 -25.36
CA VAL A 17 17.15 -11.10 -24.95
C VAL A 17 16.90 -12.57 -24.58
N MET A 18 15.87 -12.88 -23.79
CA MET A 18 15.57 -14.26 -23.38
C MET A 18 15.09 -15.12 -24.56
N ASP A 19 14.28 -14.58 -25.46
CA ASP A 19 13.87 -15.30 -26.67
C ASP A 19 15.08 -15.61 -27.57
N TRP A 20 16.03 -14.66 -27.66
CA TRP A 20 17.28 -14.86 -28.40
C TRP A 20 18.16 -15.95 -27.78
N LEU A 21 18.27 -15.98 -26.45
CA LEU A 21 19.05 -17.00 -25.76
C LEU A 21 18.41 -18.40 -25.85
N HIS A 22 17.08 -18.51 -25.76
CA HIS A 22 16.42 -19.82 -25.74
C HIS A 22 16.23 -20.46 -27.11
N ARG A 23 16.07 -19.68 -28.19
CA ARG A 23 15.72 -20.25 -29.51
C ARG A 23 16.83 -21.05 -30.20
N GLY A 24 18.09 -20.86 -29.82
CA GLY A 24 19.25 -21.44 -30.51
C GLY A 24 19.55 -20.76 -31.87
N ASP A 25 20.55 -21.23 -32.62
CA ASP A 25 20.88 -20.70 -33.95
C ASP A 25 21.57 -21.73 -34.87
N ALA A 26 21.66 -21.37 -36.15
CA ALA A 26 22.32 -22.18 -37.19
C ALA A 26 23.85 -22.24 -37.03
N ALA A 27 24.43 -21.43 -36.14
CA ALA A 27 25.86 -21.40 -35.85
C ALA A 27 26.28 -22.44 -34.79
N GLY A 28 25.37 -23.36 -34.43
CA GLY A 28 25.65 -24.49 -33.54
C GLY A 28 25.16 -24.31 -32.12
N ARG A 29 24.48 -23.21 -31.79
CA ARG A 29 23.89 -23.02 -30.47
C ARG A 29 22.56 -23.77 -30.37
N GLY A 30 22.53 -24.83 -29.57
CA GLY A 30 21.31 -25.61 -29.34
C GLY A 30 20.20 -24.79 -28.70
N ARG A 31 18.94 -25.15 -28.99
CA ARG A 31 17.76 -24.59 -28.32
C ARG A 31 17.78 -24.95 -26.83
N VAL A 32 17.57 -23.96 -25.96
CA VAL A 32 17.48 -24.16 -24.51
C VAL A 32 16.01 -24.16 -24.12
N ASN A 33 15.55 -25.26 -23.50
CA ASN A 33 14.20 -25.36 -22.97
C ASN A 33 14.22 -25.07 -21.47
N SER A 34 13.43 -24.09 -21.04
CA SER A 34 13.19 -23.85 -19.62
C SER A 34 12.39 -25.01 -19.04
N ARG A 35 12.87 -25.58 -17.93
CA ARG A 35 12.14 -26.56 -17.13
C ARG A 35 11.60 -25.87 -15.89
N ALA A 36 10.36 -26.19 -15.51
CA ALA A 36 9.81 -25.72 -14.25
C ALA A 36 10.67 -26.26 -13.10
N ALA A 37 11.01 -25.39 -12.15
CA ALA A 37 11.71 -25.81 -10.94
C ALA A 37 10.83 -26.76 -10.12
N GLU A 38 11.45 -27.74 -9.46
CA GLU A 38 10.77 -28.54 -8.46
C GLU A 38 10.40 -27.68 -7.24
N ALA A 39 9.25 -27.99 -6.64
CA ALA A 39 8.82 -27.27 -5.45
C ALA A 39 9.79 -27.54 -4.29
N PRO A 40 10.30 -26.49 -3.61
CA PRO A 40 11.14 -26.67 -2.43
C PRO A 40 10.46 -27.51 -1.34
N PRO A 41 11.23 -28.24 -0.50
CA PRO A 41 10.68 -28.94 0.66
C PRO A 41 9.88 -27.99 1.56
N GLY A 42 8.74 -28.47 2.07
CA GLY A 42 7.85 -27.67 2.91
C GLY A 42 6.90 -26.75 2.13
N MET A 43 6.91 -26.77 0.79
CA MET A 43 5.83 -26.19 0.00
C MET A 43 4.67 -27.17 -0.19
N VAL A 44 3.44 -26.67 -0.01
CA VAL A 44 2.20 -27.41 -0.25
C VAL A 44 1.44 -26.75 -1.39
N ALA A 45 1.10 -27.51 -2.41
CA ALA A 45 0.21 -27.03 -3.46
C ALA A 45 -1.24 -27.35 -3.12
N GLN A 46 -2.08 -26.32 -3.13
CA GLN A 46 -3.50 -26.44 -2.82
C GLN A 46 -4.34 -25.70 -3.85
N THR A 47 -5.47 -26.30 -4.21
CA THR A 47 -6.46 -25.63 -5.05
C THR A 47 -7.26 -24.64 -4.22
N ILE A 48 -7.29 -23.38 -4.63
CA ILE A 48 -7.97 -22.29 -3.94
C ILE A 48 -9.14 -21.76 -4.74
N ARG A 49 -10.23 -21.40 -4.06
CA ARG A 49 -11.34 -20.60 -4.62
C ARG A 49 -11.31 -19.18 -4.08
N PHE A 50 -11.69 -18.22 -4.91
CA PHE A 50 -11.86 -16.83 -4.51
C PHE A 50 -13.33 -16.55 -4.22
N GLU A 51 -13.62 -15.91 -3.10
CA GLU A 51 -14.96 -15.37 -2.85
C GLU A 51 -15.14 -14.06 -3.63
N PRO A 52 -16.29 -13.87 -4.32
CA PRO A 52 -16.56 -12.62 -5.01
C PRO A 52 -16.56 -11.44 -4.04
N SER A 53 -16.20 -10.26 -4.53
CA SER A 53 -16.37 -9.01 -3.78
C SER A 53 -17.31 -8.08 -4.53
N ALA A 54 -17.85 -7.06 -3.84
CA ALA A 54 -18.67 -6.05 -4.49
C ALA A 54 -17.93 -5.27 -5.58
N GLN A 55 -16.59 -5.24 -5.56
CA GLN A 55 -15.75 -4.49 -6.50
C GLN A 55 -15.05 -5.35 -7.56
N HIS A 56 -14.98 -6.67 -7.38
CA HIS A 56 -14.26 -7.58 -8.29
C HIS A 56 -15.07 -8.83 -8.62
N THR A 57 -15.13 -9.16 -9.91
CA THR A 57 -15.72 -10.39 -10.44
C THR A 57 -15.03 -11.62 -9.83
N ALA A 58 -15.76 -12.72 -9.71
CA ALA A 58 -15.24 -13.97 -9.18
C ALA A 58 -14.03 -14.45 -10.01
N GLU A 59 -12.86 -14.56 -9.37
CA GLU A 59 -11.68 -15.17 -9.99
C GLU A 59 -11.83 -16.69 -10.09
N PRO A 60 -11.30 -17.32 -11.16
CA PRO A 60 -11.37 -18.77 -11.32
C PRO A 60 -10.58 -19.51 -10.23
N GLN A 61 -11.05 -20.70 -9.89
CA GLN A 61 -10.33 -21.62 -9.01
C GLN A 61 -8.99 -22.02 -9.65
N ARG A 62 -7.89 -21.95 -8.88
CA ARG A 62 -6.55 -22.33 -9.37
C ARG A 62 -5.72 -22.98 -8.27
N ARG A 63 -4.66 -23.67 -8.68
CA ARG A 63 -3.70 -24.30 -7.77
C ARG A 63 -2.63 -23.30 -7.40
N GLU A 64 -2.40 -23.09 -6.12
CA GLU A 64 -1.39 -22.18 -5.57
C GLU A 64 -0.47 -22.90 -4.59
N TRP A 65 0.71 -22.32 -4.36
CA TRP A 65 1.72 -22.83 -3.44
C TRP A 65 1.71 -22.08 -2.11
N PHE A 66 1.85 -22.83 -1.02
CA PHE A 66 1.88 -22.34 0.36
C PHE A 66 3.08 -22.88 1.11
N ILE A 67 3.55 -22.15 2.11
CA ILE A 67 4.45 -22.72 3.12
C ILE A 67 3.61 -23.67 4.00
N GLY A 68 4.18 -24.81 4.36
CA GLY A 68 3.54 -25.81 5.23
C GLY A 68 2.92 -25.18 6.48
N GLY A 69 1.63 -25.41 6.72
CA GLY A 69 0.86 -24.86 7.83
C GLY A 69 0.25 -23.47 7.59
N THR A 70 0.43 -22.88 6.40
CA THR A 70 -0.16 -21.58 6.01
C THR A 70 -1.23 -21.71 4.92
N GLU A 71 -1.61 -22.93 4.57
CA GLU A 71 -2.50 -23.25 3.46
C GLU A 71 -3.90 -22.66 3.69
N ARG A 72 -4.51 -22.14 2.61
CA ARG A 72 -5.90 -21.66 2.62
C ARG A 72 -6.64 -22.22 1.43
N SER A 73 -7.82 -22.80 1.65
CA SER A 73 -8.66 -23.33 0.56
C SER A 73 -9.57 -22.25 -0.05
N VAL A 74 -9.74 -21.14 0.66
CA VAL A 74 -10.60 -20.01 0.29
C VAL A 74 -9.87 -18.71 0.53
N VAL A 75 -9.74 -17.91 -0.53
CA VAL A 75 -9.27 -16.52 -0.44
C VAL A 75 -10.49 -15.62 -0.41
N ARG A 76 -10.61 -14.85 0.67
CA ARG A 76 -11.70 -13.91 0.86
C ARG A 76 -11.20 -12.49 0.63
N PRO A 77 -12.03 -11.62 0.02
CA PRO A 77 -11.72 -10.20 0.01
C PRO A 77 -11.61 -9.71 1.45
N ALA A 78 -10.52 -9.01 1.75
CA ALA A 78 -10.40 -8.33 3.02
C ALA A 78 -11.51 -7.27 3.10
N GLN A 79 -12.18 -7.16 4.25
CA GLN A 79 -13.09 -6.05 4.49
C GLN A 79 -12.25 -4.76 4.43
N ALA A 80 -12.65 -3.78 3.62
CA ALA A 80 -11.90 -2.54 3.42
C ALA A 80 -11.58 -1.82 4.75
N GLN A 81 -12.48 -1.96 5.73
CA GLN A 81 -12.30 -1.45 7.09
C GLN A 81 -11.11 -2.09 7.82
N ALA A 82 -10.81 -3.38 7.59
CA ALA A 82 -9.69 -4.06 8.24
C ALA A 82 -8.32 -3.61 7.72
N LEU A 83 -8.26 -3.05 6.50
CA LEU A 83 -7.03 -2.63 5.83
C LEU A 83 -6.76 -1.13 5.88
N ALA A 84 -7.76 -0.32 6.25
CA ALA A 84 -7.58 1.11 6.41
C ALA A 84 -6.63 1.38 7.59
N ARG A 85 -5.45 1.90 7.26
CA ARG A 85 -4.41 2.33 8.18
C ARG A 85 -4.03 3.76 7.87
N ILE A 86 -3.53 4.48 8.86
CA ILE A 86 -3.01 5.83 8.67
C ILE A 86 -1.80 5.76 7.74
N SER A 87 -1.91 6.38 6.56
CA SER A 87 -0.83 6.44 5.58
C SER A 87 -0.07 7.76 5.64
N TYR A 88 -0.70 8.83 6.12
CA TYR A 88 -0.04 10.11 6.34
C TYR A 88 -0.75 10.97 7.41
N PRO A 89 0.01 11.59 8.35
CA PRO A 89 1.44 11.40 8.60
C PRO A 89 1.79 9.96 9.00
N ALA A 90 3.03 9.54 8.76
CA ALA A 90 3.51 8.22 9.18
C ALA A 90 4.03 8.26 10.63
N GLU A 91 4.09 7.09 11.28
CA GLU A 91 4.69 6.93 12.61
C GLU A 91 6.11 7.50 12.66
N GLY A 92 6.39 8.34 13.65
CA GLY A 92 7.68 8.98 13.88
C GLY A 92 8.03 10.10 12.88
N MET A 93 7.13 10.48 11.98
CA MET A 93 7.41 11.51 10.98
C MET A 93 7.68 12.87 11.63
N VAL A 94 8.69 13.60 11.11
CA VAL A 94 8.96 14.99 11.48
C VAL A 94 8.57 15.90 10.32
N ILE A 95 7.70 16.87 10.60
CA ILE A 95 7.17 17.84 9.63
C ILE A 95 7.68 19.23 10.01
N ALA A 96 8.13 20.00 9.04
CA ALA A 96 8.61 21.36 9.26
C ALA A 96 7.60 22.40 8.71
N LEU A 97 7.25 23.39 9.53
CA LEU A 97 6.48 24.56 9.11
C LEU A 97 7.41 25.65 8.62
N ASP A 98 7.08 26.19 7.45
CA ASP A 98 7.82 27.26 6.80
C ASP A 98 7.15 28.61 7.14
N PRO A 99 7.84 29.54 7.81
CA PRO A 99 7.26 30.84 8.16
C PRO A 99 6.86 31.70 6.95
N ASP A 100 7.44 31.46 5.77
CA ASP A 100 7.16 32.25 4.57
C ASP A 100 5.89 31.76 3.84
N ILE A 101 5.41 30.55 4.15
CA ILE A 101 4.19 30.02 3.58
C ILE A 101 2.98 30.45 4.43
N PRO A 102 1.94 31.09 3.86
CA PRO A 102 0.75 31.44 4.62
C PRO A 102 0.09 30.21 5.28
N PRO A 103 -0.43 30.32 6.52
CA PRO A 103 -1.00 29.17 7.26
C PRO A 103 -2.07 28.40 6.49
N GLY A 104 -2.90 29.08 5.69
CA GLY A 104 -3.92 28.45 4.84
C GLY A 104 -3.35 27.48 3.79
N ARG A 105 -2.08 27.67 3.40
CA ARG A 105 -1.34 26.83 2.44
C ARG A 105 -0.46 25.76 3.12
N GLN A 106 -0.40 25.75 4.46
CA GLN A 106 0.37 24.78 5.25
C GLN A 106 -0.50 23.71 5.93
N ARG A 107 -1.74 23.51 5.45
CA ARG A 107 -2.61 22.46 5.99
C ARG A 107 -2.13 21.09 5.56
N LEU A 108 -1.94 20.20 6.52
CA LEU A 108 -1.53 18.82 6.31
C LEU A 108 -2.73 17.97 5.89
N PRO A 109 -2.64 17.18 4.81
CA PRO A 109 -3.63 16.16 4.54
C PRO A 109 -3.59 15.08 5.63
N LEU A 110 -4.74 14.48 5.93
CA LEU A 110 -4.83 13.28 6.76
C LEU A 110 -5.30 12.14 5.86
N GLN A 111 -4.52 11.06 5.76
CA GLN A 111 -4.71 10.05 4.73
C GLN A 111 -4.77 8.64 5.31
N LEU A 112 -5.60 7.82 4.67
CA LEU A 112 -5.70 6.39 4.89
C LEU A 112 -5.14 5.63 3.67
N SER A 113 -4.62 4.43 3.91
CA SER A 113 -4.24 3.46 2.88
C SER A 113 -5.42 2.99 2.03
N ALA A 114 -6.64 3.08 2.55
CA ALA A 114 -7.88 2.70 1.90
C ALA A 114 -9.01 3.68 2.27
N ARG A 115 -10.14 3.62 1.55
CA ARG A 115 -11.29 4.50 1.83
C ARG A 115 -11.85 4.22 3.23
N GLY A 116 -11.97 5.27 4.05
CA GLY A 116 -12.61 5.19 5.36
C GLY A 116 -14.11 4.93 5.27
N ALA A 117 -14.69 4.33 6.32
CA ALA A 117 -16.12 4.06 6.38
C ALA A 117 -16.92 5.26 6.93
N ALA A 118 -18.21 5.30 6.61
CA ALA A 118 -19.10 6.33 7.13
C ALA A 118 -19.07 6.36 8.68
N GLY A 119 -19.00 7.57 9.25
CA GLY A 119 -18.93 7.79 10.70
C GLY A 119 -17.53 7.73 11.29
N TRP A 120 -16.50 7.34 10.53
CA TRP A 120 -15.12 7.38 10.99
C TRP A 120 -14.58 8.81 11.07
N GLN A 121 -13.77 9.08 12.09
CA GLN A 121 -13.29 10.42 12.41
C GLN A 121 -11.79 10.43 12.71
N TRP A 122 -11.16 11.55 12.38
CA TRP A 122 -9.80 11.88 12.77
C TRP A 122 -9.80 12.58 14.13
N ARG A 123 -8.85 12.21 14.98
CA ARG A 123 -8.56 12.89 16.25
C ARG A 123 -7.09 13.29 16.28
N ILE A 124 -6.80 14.56 16.53
CA ILE A 124 -5.45 15.04 16.86
C ILE A 124 -5.41 15.33 18.34
N ASP A 125 -4.55 14.64 19.09
CA ASP A 125 -4.40 14.81 20.54
C ASP A 125 -5.75 14.69 21.29
N GLY A 126 -6.58 13.73 20.87
CA GLY A 126 -7.93 13.50 21.40
C GLY A 126 -9.01 14.47 20.90
N ARG A 127 -8.65 15.54 20.20
CA ARG A 127 -9.58 16.55 19.67
C ARG A 127 -10.05 16.21 18.25
N PRO A 128 -11.33 16.42 17.90
CA PRO A 128 -11.82 16.19 16.55
C PRO A 128 -11.04 17.00 15.50
N ALA A 129 -10.57 16.33 14.44
CA ALA A 129 -9.78 16.92 13.37
C ALA A 129 -10.39 16.74 11.96
N GLY A 130 -11.57 16.13 11.87
CA GLY A 130 -12.32 15.98 10.62
C GLY A 130 -12.87 14.56 10.43
N ARG A 131 -13.56 14.33 9.32
CA ARG A 131 -14.06 13.00 8.94
C ARG A 131 -12.99 12.22 8.19
N ALA A 132 -12.93 10.90 8.40
CA ALA A 132 -11.97 10.03 7.73
C ALA A 132 -12.54 9.36 6.46
N ASP A 133 -13.83 9.52 6.17
CA ASP A 133 -14.50 9.01 4.97
C ASP A 133 -14.40 9.92 3.74
N ARG A 134 -13.67 11.04 3.86
CA ARG A 134 -13.42 12.04 2.82
C ARG A 134 -12.07 12.71 3.03
N ALA A 135 -11.63 13.48 2.03
CA ALA A 135 -10.43 14.29 2.14
C ALA A 135 -10.56 15.29 3.32
N SER A 136 -9.65 15.17 4.28
CA SER A 136 -9.57 16.05 5.45
C SER A 136 -8.17 16.66 5.52
N ARG A 137 -8.11 17.91 5.98
CA ARG A 137 -6.86 18.64 6.16
C ARG A 137 -6.85 19.33 7.51
N TRP A 138 -5.76 19.17 8.24
CA TRP A 138 -5.55 19.75 9.56
C TRP A 138 -4.56 20.92 9.48
N LEU A 139 -4.78 21.96 10.29
CA LEU A 139 -3.84 23.06 10.43
C LEU A 139 -2.86 22.73 11.56
N PRO A 140 -1.59 22.43 11.25
CA PRO A 140 -0.64 21.99 12.26
C PRO A 140 -0.21 23.11 13.21
N GLN A 141 0.14 22.72 14.43
CA GLN A 141 0.85 23.56 15.40
C GLN A 141 2.21 22.94 15.68
N PRO A 142 3.26 23.70 16.05
CA PRO A 142 4.51 23.12 16.50
C PRO A 142 4.32 22.28 17.76
N GLY A 143 4.90 21.08 17.80
CA GLY A 143 4.79 20.16 18.93
C GLY A 143 4.82 18.69 18.53
N LYS A 144 4.79 17.81 19.55
CA LYS A 144 4.52 16.39 19.35
C LYS A 144 3.02 16.18 19.30
N HIS A 145 2.56 15.37 18.35
CA HIS A 145 1.15 15.11 18.11
C HIS A 145 0.89 13.62 17.96
N ARG A 146 -0.33 13.24 18.32
CA ARG A 146 -0.89 11.91 18.04
C ARG A 146 -2.10 12.04 17.14
N LEU A 147 -2.04 11.43 15.96
CA LEU A 147 -3.19 11.26 15.09
C LEU A 147 -3.82 9.90 15.36
N ALA A 148 -5.10 9.89 15.71
CA ALA A 148 -5.89 8.68 15.85
C ALA A 148 -7.03 8.65 14.83
N LEU A 149 -7.31 7.45 14.33
CA LEU A 149 -8.50 7.12 13.57
C LEU A 149 -9.48 6.41 14.51
N VAL A 150 -10.70 6.93 14.61
CA VAL A 150 -11.76 6.33 15.43
C VAL A 150 -12.98 5.98 14.59
N ASP A 151 -13.70 4.93 14.99
CA ASP A 151 -14.95 4.53 14.35
C ASP A 151 -16.16 5.38 14.82
N ALA A 152 -17.36 5.01 14.37
CA ALA A 152 -18.60 5.71 14.74
C ALA A 152 -18.99 5.58 16.22
N LYS A 153 -18.35 4.67 16.97
CA LYS A 153 -18.55 4.43 18.41
C LYS A 153 -17.40 5.01 19.25
N ASP A 154 -16.56 5.86 18.66
CA ASP A 154 -15.32 6.38 19.26
C ASP A 154 -14.30 5.28 19.63
N ALA A 155 -14.40 4.07 19.06
CA ALA A 155 -13.38 3.04 19.23
C ALA A 155 -12.17 3.36 18.33
N GLU A 156 -10.98 3.32 18.91
CA GLU A 156 -9.74 3.55 18.17
C GLU A 156 -9.42 2.37 17.25
N LEU A 157 -9.24 2.68 15.97
CA LEU A 157 -8.94 1.71 14.92
C LEU A 157 -7.44 1.68 14.58
N ASP A 158 -6.78 2.84 14.64
CA ASP A 158 -5.37 3.01 14.34
C ASP A 158 -4.88 4.34 14.93
N ALA A 159 -3.58 4.45 15.20
CA ALA A 159 -2.98 5.68 15.68
C ALA A 159 -1.48 5.76 15.38
N VAL A 160 -1.02 6.98 15.13
CA VAL A 160 0.39 7.29 14.91
C VAL A 160 0.84 8.52 15.71
N ALA A 161 2.09 8.53 16.13
CA ALA A 161 2.75 9.69 16.72
C ALA A 161 3.68 10.38 15.69
N PHE A 162 3.70 11.70 15.69
CA PHE A 162 4.55 12.51 14.80
C PHE A 162 4.93 13.85 15.45
N GLU A 163 5.89 14.57 14.89
CA GLU A 163 6.36 15.85 15.40
C GLU A 163 6.26 16.93 14.33
N VAL A 164 5.79 18.12 14.72
CA VAL A 164 5.80 19.33 13.90
C VAL A 164 6.79 20.31 14.49
N ARG A 165 7.73 20.79 13.67
CA ARG A 165 8.75 21.77 14.05
C ARG A 165 8.53 23.08 13.32
N ALA A 166 8.69 24.20 14.01
CA ALA A 166 8.80 25.49 13.35
C ALA A 166 10.22 25.68 12.82
N LEU A 167 10.37 26.05 11.54
CA LEU A 167 11.63 26.57 11.05
C LEU A 167 11.80 27.99 11.58
N ARG A 168 12.98 28.29 12.14
CA ARG A 168 13.34 29.69 12.44
C ARG A 168 13.62 30.38 11.10
N GLY A 169 12.74 31.29 10.70
CA GLY A 169 13.00 32.15 9.55
C GLY A 169 14.29 32.95 9.76
N ARG A 170 15.12 33.06 8.73
CA ARG A 170 16.20 34.06 8.70
C ARG A 170 15.53 35.42 8.54
N ARG A 171 15.50 36.20 9.62
CA ARG A 171 15.26 37.64 9.53
C ARG A 171 16.50 38.34 9.00
#